data_AF-A0A3Q0JNZ6-F1
#
_entry.id   AF-A0A3Q0JNZ6-F1
#
_cell.length_a   1.000
_cell.length_b   1.000
_cell.length_c   1.000
_cell.angle_alpha   90.00
_cell.angle_beta   90.00
_cell.angle_gamma   90.00
#
_symmetry.space_group_name_H-M   'P 1'
#
loop_
_entity.id
_entity.type
_entity.pdbx_description
1 polymer ?
#
loop_
_entity_poly.entity_id
_entity_poly.type
_entity_poly.pdbx_seq_one_letter_code
_entity_poly.pdbx_strand_id
1 'polypeptide(L)'
;FSAKYIPHFFPPQIHSKIQELKTKIDEGKLPELELEVYSVHILANLLKLFLREMPEPLLTFEYYEEFLRAADLTEDRVSTLFSILKTLPKPNFDLMERLIFHLARVAYHEEANRMTPNSLAIVFAPCILRQRHFPAQDALSDISRQTLCIELIISEQLKKLAVTLKDIDDLDT
;
A
#
# COMPACT_ATOMS: atom_id res chain seq x y z
N PHE A 1 -6.55 11.51 2.95
CA PHE A 1 -5.48 10.74 3.62
C PHE A 1 -4.41 11.75 4.02
N SER A 2 -3.99 11.86 5.29
CA SER A 2 -3.00 12.87 5.71
C SER A 2 -2.05 12.31 6.76
N ALA A 3 -0.78 12.74 6.75
CA ALA A 3 0.26 12.24 7.66
C ALA A 3 -0.03 12.52 9.13
N LYS A 4 -0.93 13.45 9.45
CA LYS A 4 -1.43 13.69 10.82
C LYS A 4 -2.19 12.49 11.41
N TYR A 5 -2.51 11.47 10.61
CA TYR A 5 -3.28 10.28 10.99
C TYR A 5 -2.50 8.96 10.84
N ILE A 6 -1.15 9.03 10.83
CA ILE A 6 -0.27 7.87 11.06
C ILE A 6 -0.61 7.31 12.46
N PRO A 7 -0.75 5.97 12.63
CA PRO A 7 -1.75 5.38 13.50
C PRO A 7 -1.38 5.46 14.98
N HIS A 8 -1.62 6.62 15.59
CA HIS A 8 -1.75 6.75 17.03
C HIS A 8 -3.13 7.33 17.36
N PHE A 9 -4.02 6.41 17.71
CA PHE A 9 -5.34 6.62 18.32
C PHE A 9 -6.44 7.22 17.43
N PHE A 10 -7.22 6.36 16.77
CA PHE A 10 -8.53 6.75 16.24
C PHE A 10 -9.62 6.60 17.33
N PRO A 11 -10.57 7.54 17.44
CA PRO A 11 -11.67 7.42 18.39
C PRO A 11 -12.53 6.16 18.15
N PRO A 12 -13.13 5.54 19.20
CA PRO A 12 -13.88 4.29 19.11
C PRO A 12 -15.01 4.27 18.07
N GLN A 13 -15.61 5.44 17.82
CA GLN A 13 -16.70 5.61 16.86
C GLN A 13 -16.27 5.32 15.41
N ILE A 14 -14.99 5.55 15.08
CA ILE A 14 -14.44 5.25 13.76
C ILE A 14 -14.28 3.74 13.58
N HIS A 15 -13.89 3.02 14.62
CA HIS A 15 -13.76 1.56 14.58
C HIS A 15 -15.11 0.88 14.32
N SER A 16 -16.17 1.32 15.01
CA SER A 16 -17.54 0.80 14.80
C SER A 16 -18.00 0.95 13.34
N LYS A 17 -17.78 2.12 12.72
CA LYS A 17 -18.13 2.36 11.31
C LYS A 17 -17.32 1.50 10.33
N ILE A 18 -16.04 1.23 10.63
CA ILE A 18 -15.22 0.35 9.79
C ILE A 18 -15.77 -1.08 9.80
N GLN A 19 -16.16 -1.59 10.98
CA GLN A 19 -16.74 -2.93 11.12
C GLN A 19 -18.10 -3.02 10.43
N GLU A 20 -18.97 -2.02 10.59
CA GLU A 20 -20.26 -1.96 9.90
C GLU A 20 -20.09 -2.03 8.37
N LEU A 21 -19.19 -1.22 7.82
CA LEU A 21 -18.89 -1.23 6.39
C LEU A 21 -18.33 -2.56 5.93
N LYS A 22 -17.40 -3.14 6.69
CA LYS A 22 -16.82 -4.46 6.39
C LYS A 22 -17.92 -5.52 6.29
N THR A 23 -18.80 -5.61 7.29
CA THR A 23 -19.91 -6.58 7.28
C THR A 23 -20.80 -6.41 6.06
N LYS A 24 -21.16 -5.17 5.71
CA LYS A 24 -21.98 -4.90 4.51
C LYS A 24 -21.28 -5.35 3.21
N ILE A 25 -19.97 -5.15 3.10
CA ILE A 25 -19.18 -5.60 1.94
C ILE A 25 -19.09 -7.12 1.90
N ASP A 26 -18.83 -7.77 3.05
CA ASP A 26 -18.76 -9.23 3.16
C ASP A 26 -20.10 -9.90 2.81
N GLU A 27 -21.23 -9.22 3.06
CA GLU A 27 -22.58 -9.62 2.65
C GLU A 27 -22.90 -9.34 1.17
N GLY A 28 -21.94 -8.82 0.39
CA GLY A 28 -22.11 -8.52 -1.03
C GLY A 28 -22.86 -7.22 -1.34
N LYS A 29 -23.11 -6.37 -0.34
CA LYS A 29 -23.90 -5.13 -0.48
C LYS A 29 -23.10 -3.93 -0.98
N LEU A 30 -21.85 -4.13 -1.43
CA LEU A 30 -21.00 -3.05 -1.94
C LEU A 30 -21.69 -2.14 -2.99
N PRO A 31 -22.47 -2.66 -3.97
CA PRO A 31 -23.16 -1.82 -4.95
C PRO A 31 -24.25 -0.91 -4.36
N GLU A 32 -24.75 -1.22 -3.16
CA GLU A 32 -25.78 -0.46 -2.45
C GLU A 32 -25.18 0.59 -1.51
N LEU A 33 -23.84 0.63 -1.36
CA LEU A 33 -23.18 1.56 -0.45
C LEU A 33 -22.83 2.87 -1.14
N GLU A 34 -23.35 3.96 -0.59
CA GLU A 34 -22.89 5.32 -0.91
C GLU A 34 -21.55 5.60 -0.21
N LEU A 35 -20.45 5.16 -0.80
CA LEU A 35 -19.11 5.29 -0.23
C LEU A 35 -18.71 6.76 0.04
N GLU A 36 -19.27 7.70 -0.73
CA GLU A 36 -19.01 9.14 -0.64
C GLU A 36 -19.44 9.78 0.69
N VAL A 37 -20.41 9.17 1.38
CA VAL A 37 -20.90 9.62 2.70
C VAL A 37 -19.89 9.32 3.81
N TYR A 38 -18.95 8.39 3.57
CA TYR A 38 -17.94 8.01 4.54
C TYR A 38 -16.69 8.88 4.43
N SER A 39 -16.11 9.21 5.58
CA SER A 39 -14.85 9.97 5.58
C SER A 39 -13.74 9.14 4.92
N VAL A 40 -12.83 9.83 4.23
CA VAL A 40 -11.65 9.21 3.59
C VAL A 40 -10.81 8.38 4.57
N HIS A 41 -10.83 8.72 5.86
CA HIS A 41 -10.12 7.96 6.91
C HIS A 41 -10.77 6.60 7.16
N ILE A 42 -12.10 6.52 7.12
CA ILE A 42 -12.82 5.25 7.27
C ILE A 42 -12.51 4.36 6.06
N LEU A 43 -12.66 4.89 4.84
CA LEU A 43 -12.41 4.14 3.61
C LEU A 43 -10.96 3.65 3.51
N ALA A 44 -9.98 4.51 3.84
CA ALA A 44 -8.58 4.11 3.83
C ALA A 44 -8.27 3.05 4.90
N ASN A 45 -8.90 3.10 6.08
CA ASN A 45 -8.75 2.05 7.08
C ASN A 45 -9.40 0.74 6.67
N LEU A 46 -10.56 0.79 6.00
CA LEU A 46 -11.22 -0.38 5.44
C LEU A 46 -10.34 -1.08 4.40
N LEU A 47 -9.73 -0.32 3.48
CA LEU A 47 -8.78 -0.88 2.50
C LEU A 47 -7.57 -1.55 3.19
N LYS A 48 -6.98 -0.90 4.18
CA LYS A 48 -5.86 -1.47 4.95
C LYS A 48 -6.28 -2.73 5.72
N LEU A 49 -7.48 -2.75 6.28
CA LEU A 49 -8.05 -3.89 6.99
C LEU A 49 -8.23 -5.07 6.04
N PHE A 50 -8.86 -4.84 4.89
CA PHE A 50 -9.03 -5.84 3.84
C PHE A 50 -7.71 -6.52 3.47
N LEU A 51 -6.67 -5.73 3.12
CA LEU A 51 -5.34 -6.26 2.75
C LEU A 51 -4.68 -7.07 3.88
N ARG A 52 -4.86 -6.62 5.13
CA ARG A 52 -4.29 -7.27 6.31
C ARG A 52 -4.99 -8.59 6.66
N GLU A 53 -6.30 -8.67 6.45
CA GLU A 53 -7.12 -9.84 6.78
C GLU A 53 -7.18 -10.89 5.68
N MET A 54 -6.61 -10.63 4.50
CA MET A 54 -6.45 -11.66 3.47
C MET A 54 -5.79 -12.93 4.07
N PRO A 55 -6.23 -14.15 3.69
CA PRO A 55 -5.63 -15.40 4.16
C PRO A 55 -4.11 -15.47 3.93
N GLU A 56 -3.64 -14.82 2.88
CA GLU A 56 -2.25 -14.64 2.52
C GLU A 56 -1.99 -13.15 2.19
N PRO A 57 -0.83 -12.56 2.52
CA PRO A 57 -0.47 -11.24 2.05
C PRO A 57 -0.57 -11.07 0.55
N LEU A 58 -0.80 -9.83 0.14
CA LEU A 58 -0.81 -9.45 -1.27
C LEU A 58 0.51 -9.85 -1.98
N LEU A 59 1.65 -9.69 -1.32
CA LEU A 59 2.97 -10.10 -1.84
C LEU A 59 3.34 -11.56 -1.53
N THR A 60 2.38 -12.36 -1.07
CA THR A 60 2.49 -13.77 -0.69
C THR A 60 3.51 -14.08 0.40
N PHE A 61 3.37 -15.25 1.03
CA PHE A 61 4.38 -15.72 1.97
C PHE A 61 5.61 -16.27 1.25
N GLU A 62 5.41 -16.80 0.03
CA GLU A 62 6.46 -17.40 -0.80
C GLU A 62 7.53 -16.38 -1.20
N TYR A 63 7.12 -15.18 -1.62
CA TYR A 63 8.05 -14.15 -2.08
C TYR A 63 8.59 -13.24 -0.97
N TYR A 64 8.18 -13.44 0.29
CA TYR A 64 8.58 -12.56 1.41
C TYR A 64 10.10 -12.38 1.50
N GLU A 65 10.84 -13.49 1.55
CA GLU A 65 12.32 -13.47 1.63
C GLU A 65 12.98 -12.94 0.36
N GLU A 66 12.34 -13.08 -0.80
CA GLU A 66 12.84 -12.50 -2.05
C GLU A 66 12.76 -10.98 -2.03
N PHE A 67 11.64 -10.42 -1.54
CA PHE A 67 11.52 -8.99 -1.35
C PHE A 67 12.55 -8.45 -0.36
N LEU A 68 12.76 -9.12 0.78
CA LEU A 68 13.76 -8.66 1.77
C LEU A 68 15.19 -8.72 1.22
N ARG A 69 15.56 -9.83 0.55
CA ARG A 69 16.86 -9.94 -0.11
C ARG A 69 17.06 -8.87 -1.19
N ALA A 70 16.02 -8.56 -1.96
CA ALA A 70 16.08 -7.48 -2.94
C ALA A 70 16.34 -6.13 -2.26
N ALA A 71 15.74 -5.87 -1.09
CA ALA A 71 15.96 -4.63 -0.32
C ALA A 71 17.42 -4.42 0.08
N ASP A 72 18.15 -5.51 0.33
CA ASP A 72 19.55 -5.51 0.77
C ASP A 72 20.55 -5.30 -0.39
N LEU A 73 20.10 -5.38 -1.65
CA LEU A 73 20.95 -5.13 -2.82
C LEU A 73 21.38 -3.66 -2.91
N THR A 74 22.61 -3.39 -3.36
CA THR A 74 23.09 -2.02 -3.62
C THR A 74 22.76 -1.56 -5.03
N GLU A 75 23.07 -2.41 -6.02
CA GLU A 75 22.81 -2.21 -7.44
C GLU A 75 21.55 -2.99 -7.86
N ASP A 76 20.86 -2.54 -8.92
CA ASP A 76 19.70 -3.24 -9.49
C ASP A 76 18.56 -3.54 -8.51
N ARG A 77 18.54 -2.89 -7.34
CA ARG A 77 17.52 -3.08 -6.30
C ARG A 77 16.11 -2.89 -6.85
N VAL A 78 15.89 -1.78 -7.54
CA VAL A 78 14.57 -1.43 -8.09
C VAL A 78 14.16 -2.41 -9.19
N SER A 79 15.02 -2.67 -10.17
CA SER A 79 14.72 -3.63 -11.26
C SER A 79 14.44 -5.04 -10.73
N THR A 80 15.14 -5.47 -9.68
CA THR A 80 14.91 -6.77 -9.02
C THR A 80 13.54 -6.80 -8.35
N LEU A 81 13.16 -5.77 -7.57
CA LEU A 81 11.82 -5.67 -6.97
C LEU A 81 10.71 -5.77 -8.02
N PHE A 82 10.85 -5.05 -9.14
CA PHE A 82 9.86 -5.12 -10.23
C PHE A 82 9.87 -6.46 -10.97
N SER A 83 10.98 -7.19 -10.98
CA SER A 83 11.04 -8.54 -11.55
C SER A 83 10.29 -9.53 -10.69
N ILE A 84 10.44 -9.47 -9.37
CA ILE A 84 9.67 -10.28 -8.40
C ILE A 84 8.17 -9.95 -8.52
N LEU A 85 7.80 -8.67 -8.64
CA LEU A 85 6.38 -8.31 -8.84
C LEU A 85 5.77 -9.03 -10.04
N LYS A 86 6.50 -9.15 -11.16
CA LYS A 86 6.00 -9.81 -12.38
C LYS A 86 5.84 -11.33 -12.25
N THR A 87 6.41 -11.96 -11.23
CA THR A 87 6.26 -13.41 -10.98
C THR A 87 5.11 -13.71 -10.02
N LEU A 88 4.48 -12.68 -9.43
CA LEU A 88 3.30 -12.86 -8.58
C LEU A 88 2.15 -13.55 -9.33
N PRO A 89 1.31 -14.32 -8.63
CA PRO A 89 0.05 -14.79 -9.21
C PRO A 89 -0.75 -13.63 -9.80
N LYS A 90 -1.39 -13.84 -10.95
CA LYS A 90 -2.09 -12.78 -11.70
C LYS A 90 -3.03 -11.93 -10.83
N PRO A 91 -3.88 -12.49 -9.95
CA PRO A 91 -4.75 -11.68 -9.09
C PRO A 91 -3.99 -10.77 -8.12
N ASN A 92 -2.87 -11.26 -7.57
CA ASN A 92 -2.01 -10.51 -6.67
C ASN A 92 -1.30 -9.37 -7.41
N PHE A 93 -0.75 -9.66 -8.59
CA PHE A 93 -0.10 -8.65 -9.44
C PHE A 93 -1.08 -7.53 -9.82
N ASP A 94 -2.28 -7.88 -10.28
CA ASP A 94 -3.29 -6.90 -10.70
C ASP A 94 -3.70 -5.98 -9.55
N LEU A 95 -3.95 -6.55 -8.38
CA LEU A 95 -4.29 -5.77 -7.19
C LEU A 95 -3.10 -4.91 -6.72
N MET A 96 -1.88 -5.44 -6.78
CA MET A 96 -0.67 -4.70 -6.42
C MET A 96 -0.43 -3.51 -7.36
N GLU A 97 -0.59 -3.69 -8.67
CA GLU A 97 -0.46 -2.61 -9.65
C GLU A 97 -1.47 -1.48 -9.37
N ARG A 98 -2.74 -1.83 -9.13
CA ARG A 98 -3.79 -0.86 -8.82
C ARG A 98 -3.54 -0.13 -7.51
N LEU A 99 -3.08 -0.84 -6.48
CA LEU A 99 -2.72 -0.26 -5.19
C LEU A 99 -1.55 0.73 -5.34
N ILE A 100 -0.45 0.32 -5.97
CA ILE A 100 0.74 1.15 -6.14
C ILE A 100 0.45 2.39 -6.99
N PHE A 101 -0.34 2.24 -8.06
CA PHE A 101 -0.80 3.40 -8.84
C PHE A 101 -1.61 4.39 -7.98
N HIS A 102 -2.52 3.89 -7.14
CA HIS A 102 -3.27 4.74 -6.21
C HIS A 102 -2.36 5.46 -5.21
N LEU A 103 -1.42 4.74 -4.58
CA LEU A 103 -0.49 5.32 -3.61
C LEU A 103 0.44 6.36 -4.25
N ALA A 104 0.91 6.11 -5.48
CA ALA A 104 1.68 7.09 -6.25
C ALA A 104 0.88 8.38 -6.50
N ARG A 105 -0.41 8.29 -6.83
CA ARG A 105 -1.28 9.47 -6.94
C ARG A 105 -1.45 10.21 -5.62
N VAL A 106 -1.55 9.48 -4.50
CA VAL A 106 -1.59 10.12 -3.17
C VAL A 106 -0.29 10.86 -2.89
N ALA A 107 0.87 10.24 -3.18
CA ALA A 107 2.19 10.85 -3.01
C ALA A 107 2.41 12.05 -3.94
N TYR A 108 1.85 12.03 -5.15
CA TYR A 108 1.93 13.17 -6.07
C TYR A 108 1.32 14.45 -5.47
N HIS A 109 0.34 14.33 -4.57
CA HIS A 109 -0.27 15.44 -3.86
C HIS A 109 0.33 15.68 -2.47
N GLU A 110 1.59 15.30 -2.24
CA GLU A 110 2.29 15.43 -0.95
C GLU A 110 2.21 16.84 -0.37
N GLU A 111 2.29 17.90 -1.18
CA GLU A 111 2.24 19.28 -0.67
C GLU A 111 0.96 19.57 0.13
N ALA A 112 -0.18 19.03 -0.35
CA ALA A 112 -1.49 19.23 0.27
C ALA A 112 -1.74 18.24 1.41
N ASN A 113 -1.34 16.99 1.25
CA ASN A 113 -1.75 15.90 2.14
C ASN A 113 -0.64 15.42 3.11
N ARG A 114 0.61 15.81 2.86
CA ARG A 114 1.84 15.48 3.61
C ARG A 114 2.24 14.01 3.58
N MET A 115 1.72 13.23 2.64
CA MET A 115 2.00 11.81 2.49
C MET A 115 3.11 11.60 1.47
N THR A 116 4.32 11.36 1.96
CA THR A 116 5.47 10.97 1.14
C THR A 116 5.38 9.49 0.75
N PRO A 117 6.13 9.02 -0.25
CA PRO A 117 6.26 7.58 -0.53
C PRO A 117 6.65 6.76 0.70
N ASN A 118 7.59 7.28 1.51
CA ASN A 118 8.02 6.64 2.75
C ASN A 118 6.88 6.54 3.79
N SER A 119 6.13 7.61 4.04
CA SER A 119 5.05 7.56 5.03
C SER A 119 3.87 6.70 4.58
N LEU A 120 3.62 6.59 3.27
CA LEU A 120 2.71 5.60 2.70
C LEU A 120 3.22 4.17 2.90
N ALA A 121 4.52 3.93 2.65
CA ALA A 121 5.14 2.63 2.81
C ALA A 121 5.08 2.14 4.27
N ILE A 122 5.37 3.01 5.25
CA ILE A 122 5.25 2.68 6.69
C ILE A 122 3.84 2.16 7.03
N VAL A 123 2.81 2.74 6.40
CA VAL A 123 1.41 2.36 6.67
C VAL A 123 1.00 1.09 5.93
N PHE A 124 1.43 0.91 4.68
CA PHE A 124 0.95 -0.17 3.81
C PHE A 124 1.82 -1.42 3.80
N ALA A 125 3.15 -1.31 4.01
CA ALA A 125 4.05 -2.45 4.08
C ALA A 125 3.57 -3.56 5.03
N PRO A 126 3.19 -3.30 6.29
CA PRO A 126 2.70 -4.35 7.19
C PRO A 126 1.35 -4.94 6.76
N CYS A 127 0.61 -4.27 5.87
CA CYS A 127 -0.65 -4.76 5.34
C CYS A 127 -0.45 -5.72 4.15
N ILE A 128 0.66 -5.62 3.42
CA ILE A 128 0.85 -6.32 2.14
C ILE A 128 2.07 -7.25 2.08
N LEU A 129 3.06 -7.05 2.95
CA LEU A 129 4.29 -7.83 3.03
C LEU A 129 4.49 -8.27 4.49
N ARG A 130 4.00 -9.47 4.84
CA ARG A 130 4.03 -10.01 6.21
C ARG A 130 4.49 -11.46 6.21
N GLN A 131 5.17 -11.89 7.26
CA GLN A 131 5.56 -13.28 7.46
C GLN A 131 4.51 -14.06 8.27
N ARG A 132 4.46 -15.39 8.12
CA ARG A 132 3.56 -16.28 8.90
C ARG A 132 3.89 -16.31 10.39
N HIS A 133 5.16 -16.21 10.74
CA HIS A 133 5.66 -16.31 12.10
C HIS A 133 6.74 -15.25 12.32
N PHE A 134 6.62 -14.47 13.39
CA PHE A 134 7.62 -13.47 13.79
C PHE A 134 8.54 -14.08 14.86
N PRO A 135 9.74 -14.58 14.53
CA PRO A 135 10.76 -14.74 15.54
C PRO A 135 11.12 -13.35 16.08
N ALA A 136 11.05 -13.16 17.40
CA ALA A 136 11.15 -11.85 18.04
C ALA A 136 12.49 -11.12 17.81
N GLN A 137 13.53 -11.82 17.36
CA GLN A 137 14.90 -11.28 17.26
C GLN A 137 15.14 -10.46 15.96
N ASP A 138 14.42 -10.74 14.87
CA ASP A 138 14.62 -10.10 13.55
C ASP A 138 13.52 -9.09 13.18
N ALA A 139 12.57 -8.85 14.07
CA ALA A 139 11.34 -8.10 13.75
C ALA A 139 11.61 -6.64 13.32
N LEU A 140 12.60 -5.96 13.91
CA LEU A 140 12.86 -4.54 13.63
C LEU A 140 13.61 -4.30 12.31
N SER A 141 14.57 -5.17 11.98
CA SER A 141 15.30 -5.11 10.70
C SER A 141 14.36 -5.45 9.54
N ASP A 142 13.48 -6.43 9.73
CA ASP A 142 12.44 -6.80 8.75
C ASP A 142 11.49 -5.65 8.47
N ILE A 143 10.97 -4.96 9.49
CA ILE A 143 10.06 -3.82 9.30
C ILE A 143 10.71 -2.73 8.44
N SER A 144 12.00 -2.45 8.67
CA SER A 144 12.74 -1.44 7.91
C SER A 144 12.90 -1.85 6.45
N ARG A 145 13.24 -3.12 6.19
CA ARG A 145 13.37 -3.68 4.84
C ARG A 145 12.03 -3.75 4.10
N GLN A 146 10.96 -4.18 4.77
CA GLN A 146 9.61 -4.17 4.21
C GLN A 146 9.18 -2.76 3.79
N THR A 147 9.41 -1.77 4.67
CA THR A 147 9.11 -0.37 4.39
C THR A 147 9.89 0.12 3.18
N LEU A 148 11.20 -0.17 3.12
CA LEU A 148 12.06 0.21 2.01
C LEU A 148 11.60 -0.39 0.68
N CYS A 149 11.23 -1.67 0.63
CA CYS A 149 10.69 -2.30 -0.58
C CYS A 149 9.50 -1.51 -1.15
N ILE A 150 8.52 -1.24 -0.29
CA ILE A 150 7.28 -0.58 -0.70
C ILE A 150 7.54 0.89 -1.06
N GLU A 151 8.41 1.58 -0.32
CA GLU A 151 8.81 2.95 -0.62
C GLU A 151 9.43 3.08 -2.01
N LEU A 152 10.35 2.18 -2.37
CA LEU A 152 11.01 2.20 -3.67
C LEU A 152 10.03 1.92 -4.81
N ILE A 153 9.11 0.96 -4.62
CA ILE A 153 8.07 0.65 -5.61
C ILE A 153 7.14 1.85 -5.81
N ILE A 154 6.68 2.50 -4.73
CA ILE A 154 5.83 3.71 -4.82
C ILE A 154 6.60 4.85 -5.49
N SER A 155 7.84 5.09 -5.08
CA SER A 155 8.68 6.18 -5.60
C SER A 155 8.93 6.03 -7.10
N GLU A 156 9.20 4.80 -7.55
CA GLU A 156 9.42 4.53 -8.97
C GLU A 156 8.13 4.71 -9.79
N GLN A 157 6.98 4.29 -9.24
CA GLN A 157 5.69 4.54 -9.89
C GLN A 157 5.34 6.03 -9.92
N LEU A 158 5.65 6.79 -8.86
CA LEU A 158 5.45 8.24 -8.81
C LEU A 158 6.27 8.96 -9.89
N LYS A 159 7.54 8.55 -10.10
CA LYS A 159 8.37 9.11 -11.19
C LYS A 159 7.71 8.90 -12.55
N LYS A 160 7.24 7.66 -12.84
CA LYS A 160 6.55 7.34 -14.10
C LYS A 160 5.29 8.18 -14.28
N LEU A 161 4.47 8.28 -13.23
CA LEU A 161 3.26 9.10 -13.23
C LEU A 161 3.57 10.57 -13.52
N ALA A 162 4.59 11.14 -12.86
CA ALA A 162 4.97 12.53 -13.03
C ALA A 162 5.51 12.84 -14.44
N VAL A 163 6.22 11.89 -15.07
CA VAL A 163 6.67 12.03 -16.47
C VAL A 163 5.46 12.02 -17.40
N THR A 164 4.58 11.02 -17.28
CA THR A 164 3.39 10.92 -18.14
C THR A 164 2.47 12.14 -18.04
N LEU A 165 2.32 12.74 -16.86
CA LEU A 165 1.51 13.95 -16.71
C LEU A 165 2.16 15.17 -17.39
N LYS A 166 3.49 15.31 -17.30
CA LYS A 166 4.22 16.38 -18.00
C LYS A 166 4.11 16.24 -19.52
N ASP A 167 4.25 15.03 -20.03
CA ASP A 167 4.11 14.76 -21.46
C ASP A 167 2.70 15.11 -21.98
N ILE A 168 1.67 15.06 -21.13
CA ILE A 168 0.30 15.48 -21.48
C ILE A 168 0.20 17.01 -21.51
N ASP A 169 0.74 17.70 -20.49
CA ASP A 169 0.70 19.17 -20.42
C ASP A 169 1.45 19.83 -21.60
N ASP A 170 2.54 19.21 -22.05
CA ASP A 170 3.34 19.67 -23.20
C ASP A 170 2.63 19.45 -24.56
N LEU A 171 1.58 18.63 -24.63
CA LEU A 171 0.77 18.45 -25.85
C LEU A 171 -0.36 19.47 -25.99
N ASP A 172 -0.74 20.13 -24.89
CA ASP A 172 -1.80 21.13 -24.83
C ASP A 172 -1.27 22.59 -24.94
N THR A 173 0.03 22.77 -25.17
CA THR A 173 0.71 24.09 -25.38
C THR A 173 1.27 24.26 -26.78
#